data_AF-A0A2V3JSL1-F1
#
_entry.id   AF-A0A2V3JSL1-F1
#
_cell.length_a   1.000
_cell.length_b   1.000
_cell.length_c   1.000
_cell.angle_alpha   90.00
_cell.angle_beta   90.00
_cell.angle_gamma   90.00
#
_symmetry.space_group_name_H-M   'P 1'
#
loop_
_entity.id
_entity.type
_entity.pdbx_description
1 polymer ?
#
loop_
_entity_poly.entity_id
_entity_poly.type
_entity_poly.pdbx_seq_one_letter_code
_entity_poly.pdbx_strand_id
1 'polypeptide(L)'
;MRRIEFYNREKETMELARILSTDPTLVTFIYGPINSGKTELITNLIKTLPKSQKVFYINLRGRFISNYDEFIKVLFDVEHEARYERIKEFLKPVVNVLPESYSGIPIPKDLFLKLFKEKEVEDAFVYIETVIRAFYKDDYPPVLVIDELQVIGDLKVDDLLIYKLFNFFVRLTKELHLAHVFVASSDSLFIEQVYSEAMLEGRCRYLLVDDFDCGTTMDFLDEYGFTDVEKEVAWDYCGGKPIYLVELINTEENRKEKAEEMLGIRIGQIEGLIEDAREFGYKLSYGEERIVLDDAHILKSLEEFRDLDYIKASELSKSVKLGLIKANILFLDSVKQIIKPQSRLDLLAIREVIADA
;
A
#
# COMPACT_ATOMS: atom_id res chain seq x y z
N MET A 1 23.69 -8.54 0.10
CA MET A 1 22.39 -8.85 -0.50
C MET A 1 22.55 -9.06 -1.99
N ARG A 2 22.10 -10.21 -2.49
CA ARG A 2 21.95 -10.44 -3.93
C ARG A 2 20.84 -9.53 -4.46
N ARG A 3 20.99 -9.05 -5.70
CA ARG A 3 19.92 -8.32 -6.38
C ARG A 3 18.89 -9.35 -6.85
N ILE A 4 17.70 -9.30 -6.28
CA ILE A 4 16.57 -10.17 -6.63
C ILE A 4 15.74 -9.43 -7.68
N GLU A 5 15.41 -10.11 -8.77
CA GLU A 5 14.62 -9.54 -9.86
C GLU A 5 13.12 -9.55 -9.52
N PHE A 6 12.35 -8.69 -10.21
CA PHE A 6 10.89 -8.71 -10.08
C PHE A 6 10.38 -10.05 -10.58
N TYR A 7 9.68 -10.79 -9.72
CA TYR A 7 9.28 -12.15 -9.98
C TYR A 7 7.77 -12.34 -9.92
N ASN A 8 7.25 -13.07 -10.91
CA ASN A 8 5.83 -13.38 -11.07
C ASN A 8 4.97 -12.08 -11.00
N ARG A 9 3.68 -12.16 -10.66
CA ARG A 9 2.67 -11.06 -10.75
C ARG A 9 2.07 -10.85 -12.15
N GLU A 10 2.02 -11.89 -12.97
CA GLU A 10 1.46 -11.78 -14.32
C GLU A 10 -0.01 -11.35 -14.29
N LYS A 11 -0.81 -11.87 -13.35
CA LYS A 11 -2.23 -11.55 -13.21
C LYS A 11 -2.43 -10.08 -12.88
N GLU A 12 -1.70 -9.58 -11.87
CA GLU A 12 -1.75 -8.18 -11.43
C GLU A 12 -1.21 -7.24 -12.52
N THR A 13 -0.12 -7.61 -13.18
CA THR A 13 0.46 -6.84 -14.29
C THR A 13 -0.49 -6.78 -15.49
N MET A 14 -1.14 -7.91 -15.84
CA MET A 14 -2.15 -7.95 -16.90
C MET A 14 -3.36 -7.08 -16.57
N GLU A 15 -3.84 -7.09 -15.32
CA GLU A 15 -4.96 -6.25 -14.90
C GLU A 15 -4.58 -4.76 -14.94
N LEU A 16 -3.38 -4.39 -14.49
CA LEU A 16 -2.88 -3.01 -14.60
C LEU A 16 -2.75 -2.58 -16.07
N ALA A 17 -2.18 -3.43 -16.93
CA ALA A 17 -2.10 -3.16 -18.36
C ALA A 17 -3.48 -2.99 -18.99
N ARG A 18 -4.45 -3.82 -18.60
CA ARG A 18 -5.85 -3.71 -19.05
C ARG A 18 -6.47 -2.39 -18.63
N ILE A 19 -6.29 -1.97 -17.37
CA ILE A 19 -6.78 -0.69 -16.86
C ILE A 19 -6.20 0.48 -17.67
N LEU A 20 -4.90 0.44 -17.95
CA LEU A 20 -4.19 1.49 -18.69
C LEU A 20 -4.48 1.48 -20.20
N SER A 21 -5.07 0.39 -20.73
CA SER A 21 -5.48 0.28 -22.13
C SER A 21 -6.88 0.86 -22.42
N THR A 22 -7.57 1.34 -21.39
CA THR A 22 -8.91 1.94 -21.49
C THR A 22 -8.89 3.38 -21.02
N ASP A 23 -9.93 4.16 -21.31
CA ASP A 23 -10.05 5.49 -20.72
C ASP A 23 -10.08 5.43 -19.18
N PRO A 24 -9.52 6.43 -18.47
CA PRO A 24 -9.61 6.49 -17.03
C PRO A 24 -11.08 6.56 -16.61
N THR A 25 -11.51 5.69 -15.70
CA THR A 25 -12.94 5.59 -15.34
C THR A 25 -13.17 5.39 -13.85
N LEU A 26 -12.21 4.78 -13.16
CA LEU A 26 -12.26 4.47 -11.74
C LEU A 26 -10.92 4.76 -11.08
N VAL A 27 -10.97 5.10 -9.81
CA VAL A 27 -9.79 5.10 -8.94
C VAL A 27 -9.44 3.63 -8.63
N THR A 28 -8.19 3.23 -8.82
CA THR A 28 -7.75 1.85 -8.53
C THR A 28 -6.97 1.81 -7.22
N PHE A 29 -7.49 1.09 -6.24
CA PHE A 29 -6.80 0.82 -4.99
C PHE A 29 -5.97 -0.47 -5.13
N ILE A 30 -4.67 -0.36 -4.97
CA ILE A 30 -3.74 -1.49 -4.93
C ILE A 30 -3.46 -1.78 -3.45
N TYR A 31 -4.06 -2.85 -2.93
CA TYR A 31 -4.01 -3.16 -1.51
C TYR A 31 -3.54 -4.58 -1.25
N GLY A 32 -3.16 -4.87 -0.03
CA GLY A 32 -2.70 -6.21 0.37
C GLY A 32 -1.84 -6.17 1.63
N PRO A 33 -1.50 -7.34 2.18
CA PRO A 33 -0.66 -7.46 3.37
C PRO A 33 0.63 -6.63 3.29
N ILE A 34 1.17 -6.21 4.43
CA ILE A 34 2.48 -5.54 4.46
C ILE A 34 3.53 -6.45 3.81
N ASN A 35 4.51 -5.87 3.11
CA ASN A 35 5.59 -6.62 2.46
C ASN A 35 5.16 -7.66 1.40
N SER A 36 3.95 -7.53 0.82
CA SER A 36 3.50 -8.39 -0.30
C SER A 36 4.07 -7.98 -1.67
N GLY A 37 4.83 -6.88 -1.76
CA GLY A 37 5.47 -6.45 -3.02
C GLY A 37 4.70 -5.40 -3.83
N LYS A 38 3.70 -4.72 -3.25
CA LYS A 38 2.93 -3.63 -3.91
C LYS A 38 3.79 -2.53 -4.52
N THR A 39 4.73 -1.97 -3.76
CA THR A 39 5.63 -0.90 -4.24
C THR A 39 6.52 -1.42 -5.37
N GLU A 40 6.96 -2.68 -5.32
CA GLU A 40 7.75 -3.25 -6.41
C GLU A 40 6.89 -3.48 -7.67
N LEU A 41 5.64 -3.94 -7.53
CA LEU A 41 4.69 -4.05 -8.64
C LEU A 41 4.49 -2.69 -9.33
N ILE A 42 4.27 -1.62 -8.56
CA ILE A 42 4.13 -0.26 -9.09
C ILE A 42 5.43 0.20 -9.74
N THR A 43 6.58 -0.04 -9.11
CA THR A 43 7.88 0.36 -9.65
C THR A 43 8.16 -0.36 -10.97
N ASN A 44 7.83 -1.65 -11.06
CA ASN A 44 7.95 -2.43 -12.29
C ASN A 44 6.99 -1.93 -13.37
N LEU A 45 5.75 -1.59 -13.01
CA LEU A 45 4.82 -0.93 -13.93
C LEU A 45 5.43 0.34 -14.51
N ILE A 46 5.92 1.25 -13.66
CA ILE A 46 6.50 2.53 -14.11
C ILE A 46 7.67 2.31 -15.08
N LYS A 47 8.53 1.32 -14.82
CA LYS A 47 9.66 0.97 -15.70
C LYS A 47 9.23 0.40 -17.06
N THR A 48 8.06 -0.24 -17.14
CA THR A 48 7.58 -0.94 -18.33
C THR A 48 6.64 -0.08 -19.19
N LEU A 49 6.13 1.03 -18.65
CA LEU A 49 5.25 1.94 -19.39
C LEU A 49 5.97 2.63 -20.56
N PRO A 50 5.25 2.91 -21.67
CA PRO A 50 5.81 3.69 -22.77
C PRO A 50 6.29 5.07 -22.30
N LYS A 51 7.39 5.57 -22.85
CA LYS A 51 7.94 6.90 -22.51
C LYS A 51 6.97 8.07 -22.74
N SER A 52 5.98 7.87 -23.61
CA SER A 52 4.88 8.81 -23.87
C SER A 52 3.92 8.91 -22.69
N GLN A 53 3.69 7.80 -21.98
CA GLN A 53 2.80 7.75 -20.82
C GLN A 53 3.50 8.30 -19.59
N LYS A 54 3.08 9.48 -19.14
CA LYS A 54 3.73 10.18 -18.03
C LYS A 54 3.23 9.69 -16.69
N VAL A 55 4.15 9.48 -15.77
CA VAL A 55 3.85 9.01 -14.42
C VAL A 55 4.19 10.08 -13.38
N PHE A 56 3.24 10.40 -12.51
CA PHE A 56 3.45 11.13 -11.27
C PHE A 56 3.36 10.14 -10.12
N TYR A 57 4.50 9.84 -9.50
CA TYR A 57 4.59 8.89 -8.38
C TYR A 57 4.87 9.65 -7.08
N ILE A 58 3.86 9.73 -6.23
CA ILE A 58 3.89 10.42 -4.95
C ILE A 58 3.96 9.37 -3.85
N ASN A 59 5.12 9.21 -3.23
CA ASN A 59 5.31 8.31 -2.10
C ASN A 59 5.28 9.09 -0.78
N LEU A 60 4.29 8.79 0.06
CA LEU A 60 4.12 9.43 1.37
C LEU A 60 4.97 8.79 2.47
N ARG A 61 5.60 7.63 2.22
CA ARG A 61 6.49 6.97 3.18
C ARG A 61 7.66 7.88 3.55
N GLY A 62 7.90 8.02 4.84
CA GLY A 62 8.99 8.87 5.36
C GLY A 62 8.74 10.38 5.23
N ARG A 63 7.52 10.80 4.83
CA ARG A 63 7.11 12.20 4.87
C ARG A 63 6.45 12.50 6.20
N PHE A 64 6.96 13.49 6.92
CA PHE A 64 6.27 14.00 8.11
C PHE A 64 5.17 14.95 7.66
N ILE A 65 3.93 14.50 7.80
CA ILE A 65 2.73 15.25 7.45
C ILE A 65 1.99 15.42 8.76
N SER A 66 1.85 16.63 9.26
CA SER A 66 1.19 16.91 10.54
C SER A 66 -0.14 17.64 10.38
N ASN A 67 -0.38 18.20 9.19
CA ASN A 67 -1.56 19.00 8.89
C ASN A 67 -1.87 19.01 7.39
N TYR A 68 -3.02 19.61 7.09
CA TYR A 68 -3.56 19.78 5.75
C TYR A 68 -2.58 20.45 4.77
N ASP A 69 -2.00 21.59 5.16
CA ASP A 69 -1.10 22.37 4.29
C ASP A 69 0.17 21.57 3.94
N GLU A 70 0.68 20.79 4.89
CA GLU A 70 1.82 19.91 4.68
C GLU A 70 1.50 18.76 3.72
N PHE A 71 0.31 18.18 3.81
CA PHE A 71 -0.12 17.13 2.88
C PHE A 71 -0.13 17.65 1.44
N ILE A 72 -0.80 18.78 1.20
CA ILE A 72 -0.91 19.35 -0.14
C ILE A 72 0.47 19.73 -0.69
N LYS A 73 1.40 20.19 0.14
CA LYS A 73 2.79 20.45 -0.26
C LYS A 73 3.53 19.19 -0.73
N VAL A 74 3.29 18.04 -0.09
CA VAL A 74 3.94 16.76 -0.44
C VAL A 74 3.49 16.23 -1.80
N LEU A 75 2.33 16.66 -2.30
CA LEU A 75 1.90 16.32 -3.66
C LEU A 75 2.79 16.95 -4.73
N PHE A 76 3.59 17.96 -4.40
CA PHE A 76 4.39 18.72 -5.36
C PHE A 76 5.89 18.39 -5.29
N ASP A 77 6.54 18.34 -6.45
CA ASP A 77 8.00 18.34 -6.58
C ASP A 77 8.46 19.78 -6.88
N VAL A 78 8.99 20.47 -5.85
CA VAL A 78 9.41 21.88 -5.94
C VAL A 78 10.77 21.97 -6.61
N GLU A 79 10.77 22.48 -7.84
CA GLU A 79 11.99 22.48 -8.64
C GLU A 79 12.92 23.67 -8.33
N HIS A 80 14.22 23.38 -8.27
CA HIS A 80 15.28 24.38 -8.36
C HIS A 80 15.65 24.64 -9.84
N GLU A 81 16.06 25.87 -10.15
CA GLU A 81 16.09 26.57 -11.47
C GLU A 81 16.34 25.73 -12.76
N ALA A 82 17.13 24.66 -12.71
CA ALA A 82 17.50 23.85 -13.89
C ALA A 82 16.39 22.94 -14.46
N ARG A 83 15.30 22.65 -13.72
CA ARG A 83 14.11 21.97 -14.28
C ARG A 83 12.96 22.94 -14.61
N TYR A 84 12.94 24.11 -13.97
CA TYR A 84 11.91 25.13 -14.14
C TYR A 84 11.77 25.65 -15.59
N GLU A 85 12.89 25.82 -16.30
CA GLU A 85 12.91 26.15 -17.74
C GLU A 85 12.14 25.10 -18.57
N ARG A 86 12.24 23.80 -18.21
CA ARG A 86 11.51 22.71 -18.88
C ARG A 86 10.01 22.75 -18.60
N ILE A 87 9.57 23.11 -17.38
CA ILE A 87 8.14 23.31 -17.08
C ILE A 87 7.58 24.51 -17.88
N LYS A 88 8.36 25.59 -17.99
CA LYS A 88 7.97 26.79 -18.76
C LYS A 88 7.90 26.53 -20.27
N GLU A 89 8.85 25.78 -20.83
CA GLU A 89 8.77 25.28 -22.21
C GLU A 89 7.63 24.26 -22.38
N PHE A 90 7.30 23.49 -21.35
CA PHE A 90 6.23 22.49 -21.34
C PHE A 90 4.81 23.07 -21.31
N LEU A 91 4.60 24.21 -20.63
CA LEU A 91 3.35 24.98 -20.72
C LEU A 91 3.20 25.70 -22.08
N LYS A 92 4.23 25.67 -22.93
CA LYS A 92 4.15 26.01 -24.36
C LYS A 92 4.01 24.71 -25.19
N PRO A 93 3.39 24.77 -26.38
CA PRO A 93 3.16 23.57 -27.16
C PRO A 93 4.50 23.07 -27.76
N VAL A 94 4.91 21.84 -27.38
CA VAL A 94 5.85 20.85 -28.04
C VAL A 94 7.13 20.51 -27.21
N VAL A 95 7.26 19.32 -26.55
CA VAL A 95 7.86 17.97 -26.90
C VAL A 95 9.35 17.74 -26.49
N ASN A 96 9.60 16.62 -25.77
CA ASN A 96 10.82 15.77 -25.65
C ASN A 96 12.07 16.11 -24.77
N VAL A 97 11.94 16.68 -23.57
CA VAL A 97 13.05 16.64 -22.56
C VAL A 97 12.58 16.34 -21.13
N LEU A 98 11.48 15.59 -21.01
CA LEU A 98 10.83 15.36 -19.72
C LEU A 98 11.24 14.01 -19.13
N PRO A 99 11.52 13.92 -17.81
CA PRO A 99 11.76 12.64 -17.15
C PRO A 99 10.57 11.67 -17.34
N GLU A 100 10.86 10.38 -17.30
CA GLU A 100 9.86 9.31 -17.49
C GLU A 100 8.88 9.23 -16.31
N SER A 101 9.35 9.54 -15.10
CA SER A 101 8.54 9.64 -13.89
C SER A 101 8.91 10.87 -13.06
N TYR A 102 7.91 11.46 -12.40
CA TYR A 102 8.10 12.54 -11.43
C TYR A 102 7.81 12.05 -10.01
N SER A 103 8.60 12.46 -9.03
CA SER A 103 8.38 12.13 -7.61
C SER A 103 7.30 12.99 -6.92
N GLY A 104 6.48 13.67 -7.71
CA GLY A 104 5.53 14.71 -7.32
C GLY A 104 4.95 15.43 -8.54
N ILE A 105 3.96 16.27 -8.35
CA ILE A 105 3.46 17.17 -9.39
C ILE A 105 4.48 18.31 -9.54
N PRO A 106 5.08 18.49 -10.73
CA PRO A 106 6.14 19.48 -10.92
C PRO A 106 5.58 20.90 -10.71
N ILE A 107 6.29 21.72 -9.91
CA ILE A 107 5.87 23.10 -9.64
C ILE A 107 7.06 24.08 -9.54
N PRO A 108 6.95 25.27 -10.16
CA PRO A 108 7.90 26.35 -9.96
C PRO A 108 7.98 26.82 -8.52
N LYS A 109 9.19 27.09 -8.00
CA LYS A 109 9.37 27.63 -6.64
C LYS A 109 8.55 28.90 -6.37
N ASP A 110 8.55 29.86 -7.30
CA ASP A 110 7.80 31.11 -7.11
C ASP A 110 6.28 30.89 -7.08
N LEU A 111 5.78 29.96 -7.91
CA LEU A 111 4.36 29.62 -7.95
C LEU A 111 3.96 28.80 -6.71
N PHE A 112 4.80 27.87 -6.29
CA PHE A 112 4.64 27.14 -5.03
C PHE A 112 4.55 28.10 -3.85
N LEU A 113 5.49 29.05 -3.75
CA LEU A 113 5.45 30.07 -2.69
C LEU A 113 4.20 30.94 -2.76
N LYS A 114 3.65 31.20 -3.95
CA LYS A 114 2.41 31.97 -4.11
C LYS A 114 1.18 31.16 -3.67
N LEU A 115 1.02 29.94 -4.18
CA LEU A 115 -0.08 29.03 -3.86
C LEU A 115 -0.23 28.83 -2.34
N PHE A 116 0.88 28.62 -1.64
CA PHE A 116 0.86 28.40 -0.19
C PHE A 116 0.94 29.68 0.66
N LYS A 117 0.97 30.87 0.05
CA LYS A 117 0.80 32.17 0.75
C LYS A 117 -0.66 32.57 0.85
N GLU A 118 -1.47 32.27 -0.16
CA GLU A 118 -2.88 32.67 -0.26
C GLU A 118 -3.82 31.67 0.46
N LYS A 119 -3.33 30.48 0.86
CA LYS A 119 -4.01 29.43 1.64
C LYS A 119 -5.28 28.82 1.00
N GLU A 120 -5.50 29.00 -0.29
CA GLU A 120 -6.64 28.39 -0.98
C GLU A 120 -6.26 27.03 -1.58
N VAL A 121 -6.87 25.98 -1.03
CA VAL A 121 -6.76 24.57 -1.46
C VAL A 121 -7.14 24.36 -2.92
N GLU A 122 -8.20 25.04 -3.33
CA GLU A 122 -8.81 24.89 -4.64
C GLU A 122 -7.81 25.25 -5.73
N ASP A 123 -6.89 26.18 -5.45
CA ASP A 123 -5.81 26.55 -6.36
C ASP A 123 -4.79 25.42 -6.57
N ALA A 124 -4.54 24.57 -5.56
CA ALA A 124 -3.61 23.45 -5.68
C ALA A 124 -4.19 22.35 -6.59
N PHE A 125 -5.45 21.96 -6.39
CA PHE A 125 -6.11 20.96 -7.24
C PHE A 125 -6.34 21.47 -8.67
N VAL A 126 -6.69 22.76 -8.84
CA VAL A 126 -6.76 23.40 -10.17
C VAL A 126 -5.40 23.39 -10.86
N TYR A 127 -4.33 23.66 -10.12
CA TYR A 127 -2.98 23.58 -10.66
C TYR A 127 -2.60 22.16 -11.08
N ILE A 128 -2.85 21.15 -10.23
CA ILE A 128 -2.60 19.74 -10.55
C ILE A 128 -3.40 19.33 -11.81
N GLU A 129 -4.68 19.69 -11.89
CA GLU A 129 -5.51 19.44 -13.07
C GLU A 129 -4.90 20.08 -14.32
N THR A 130 -4.45 21.33 -14.22
CA THR A 130 -3.79 22.06 -15.33
C THR A 130 -2.53 21.35 -15.80
N VAL A 131 -1.69 20.90 -14.86
CA VAL A 131 -0.48 20.14 -15.16
C VAL A 131 -0.84 18.83 -15.86
N ILE A 132 -1.76 18.04 -15.30
CA ILE A 132 -2.19 16.77 -15.89
C ILE A 132 -2.73 16.97 -17.31
N ARG A 133 -3.55 18.00 -17.55
CA ARG A 133 -4.06 18.35 -18.89
C ARG A 133 -2.95 18.66 -19.88
N ALA A 134 -1.89 19.35 -19.45
CA ALA A 134 -0.75 19.64 -20.32
C ALA A 134 0.07 18.38 -20.67
N PHE A 135 0.03 17.36 -19.80
CA PHE A 135 0.68 16.07 -20.02
C PHE A 135 -0.20 15.06 -20.76
N TYR A 136 -1.50 15.33 -20.89
CA TYR A 136 -2.41 14.60 -21.75
C TYR A 136 -2.10 14.90 -23.21
N LYS A 137 -1.22 14.10 -23.81
CA LYS A 137 -0.82 14.17 -25.23
C LYS A 137 -1.06 12.84 -25.92
N ASP A 138 -1.45 12.91 -27.19
CA ASP A 138 -1.47 11.78 -28.12
C ASP A 138 -2.30 10.57 -27.63
N ASP A 139 -3.45 10.81 -26.98
CA ASP A 139 -4.35 9.79 -26.43
C ASP A 139 -3.73 8.86 -25.36
N TYR A 140 -2.65 9.29 -24.68
CA TYR A 140 -2.10 8.59 -23.51
C TYR A 140 -2.39 9.37 -22.21
N PRO A 141 -3.44 8.99 -21.44
CA PRO A 141 -3.69 9.56 -20.14
C PRO A 141 -2.50 9.33 -19.19
N PRO A 142 -2.01 10.38 -18.50
CA PRO A 142 -1.02 10.22 -17.45
C PRO A 142 -1.47 9.27 -16.33
N VAL A 143 -0.50 8.73 -15.61
CA VAL A 143 -0.72 7.89 -14.43
C VAL A 143 -0.33 8.68 -13.19
N LEU A 144 -1.28 8.90 -12.29
CA LEU A 144 -1.07 9.44 -10.96
C LEU A 144 -1.06 8.29 -9.96
N VAL A 145 0.05 8.10 -9.27
CA VAL A 145 0.20 7.07 -8.24
C VAL A 145 0.43 7.74 -6.89
N ILE A 146 -0.39 7.39 -5.91
CA ILE A 146 -0.20 7.77 -4.51
C ILE A 146 0.11 6.52 -3.70
N ASP A 147 1.33 6.42 -3.19
CA ASP A 147 1.80 5.28 -2.40
C ASP A 147 1.80 5.62 -0.91
N GLU A 148 1.40 4.65 -0.09
CA GLU A 148 1.21 4.78 1.36
C GLU A 148 0.22 5.90 1.74
N LEU A 149 -0.92 5.99 1.03
CA LEU A 149 -1.92 7.04 1.28
C LEU A 149 -2.42 7.05 2.73
N GLN A 150 -2.48 5.89 3.40
CA GLN A 150 -2.99 5.79 4.78
C GLN A 150 -2.22 6.65 5.79
N VAL A 151 -1.00 7.10 5.47
CA VAL A 151 -0.25 8.05 6.32
C VAL A 151 -1.09 9.28 6.64
N ILE A 152 -2.05 9.66 5.78
CA ILE A 152 -2.97 10.78 6.05
C ILE A 152 -4.16 10.40 6.93
N GLY A 153 -4.57 9.13 6.95
CA GLY A 153 -5.67 8.63 7.78
C GLY A 153 -5.30 8.55 9.27
N ASP A 154 -4.00 8.40 9.57
CA ASP A 154 -3.47 8.45 10.94
C ASP A 154 -3.37 9.88 11.49
N LEU A 155 -3.41 10.87 10.61
CA LEU A 155 -3.46 12.25 11.03
C LEU A 155 -4.88 12.52 11.51
N LYS A 156 -5.04 13.31 12.56
CA LYS A 156 -6.32 13.95 12.92
C LYS A 156 -6.75 14.98 11.86
N VAL A 157 -6.38 14.75 10.60
CA VAL A 157 -6.67 15.61 9.47
C VAL A 157 -8.01 15.12 8.94
N ASP A 158 -9.04 15.66 9.59
CA ASP A 158 -10.38 15.94 9.12
C ASP A 158 -10.88 15.02 7.99
N ASP A 159 -11.92 14.22 8.23
CA ASP A 159 -12.62 13.41 7.22
C ASP A 159 -12.87 14.21 5.91
N LEU A 160 -13.01 15.52 6.04
CA LEU A 160 -13.10 16.48 4.94
C LEU A 160 -11.91 16.47 3.96
N LEU A 161 -10.67 16.26 4.39
CA LEU A 161 -9.51 16.18 3.48
C LEU A 161 -9.59 14.93 2.61
N ILE A 162 -9.74 13.77 3.24
CA ILE A 162 -9.84 12.48 2.54
C ILE A 162 -11.00 12.55 1.55
N TYR A 163 -12.14 13.11 1.98
CA TYR A 163 -13.30 13.39 1.15
C TYR A 163 -12.96 14.29 -0.06
N LYS A 164 -12.32 15.45 0.15
CA LYS A 164 -11.95 16.38 -0.94
C LYS A 164 -10.96 15.75 -1.91
N LEU A 165 -9.98 15.00 -1.40
CA LEU A 165 -8.96 14.32 -2.19
C LEU A 165 -9.58 13.25 -3.09
N PHE A 166 -10.44 12.39 -2.54
CA PHE A 166 -11.10 11.37 -3.34
C PHE A 166 -12.06 11.96 -4.36
N ASN A 167 -12.77 13.05 -4.04
CA ASN A 167 -13.56 13.76 -5.04
C ASN A 167 -12.70 14.31 -6.17
N PHE A 168 -11.50 14.81 -5.86
CA PHE A 168 -10.55 15.23 -6.87
C PHE A 168 -10.08 14.05 -7.74
N PHE A 169 -9.79 12.88 -7.17
CA PHE A 169 -9.43 11.69 -7.94
C PHE A 169 -10.58 11.19 -8.83
N VAL A 170 -11.81 11.22 -8.33
CA VAL A 170 -13.02 10.91 -9.11
C VAL A 170 -13.19 11.90 -10.26
N ARG A 171 -12.94 13.19 -10.03
CA ARG A 171 -12.96 14.22 -11.07
C ARG A 171 -11.92 13.94 -12.16
N LEU A 172 -10.67 13.65 -11.79
CA LEU A 172 -9.60 13.34 -12.75
C LEU A 172 -9.88 12.08 -13.58
N THR A 173 -10.45 11.05 -12.94
CA THR A 173 -10.73 9.76 -13.59
C THR A 173 -12.03 9.79 -14.36
N LYS A 174 -13.17 9.92 -13.69
CA LYS A 174 -14.50 9.66 -14.24
C LYS A 174 -15.13 10.87 -14.93
N GLU A 175 -14.93 12.07 -14.42
CA GLU A 175 -15.58 13.27 -14.99
C GLU A 175 -14.81 13.82 -16.17
N LEU A 176 -13.48 13.83 -16.08
CA LEU A 176 -12.61 14.47 -17.06
C LEU A 176 -11.81 13.48 -17.91
N HIS A 177 -11.74 12.20 -17.52
CA HIS A 177 -10.96 11.16 -18.23
C HIS A 177 -9.49 11.54 -18.47
N LEU A 178 -8.91 12.30 -17.54
CA LEU A 178 -7.59 12.92 -17.70
C LEU A 178 -6.42 12.07 -17.23
N ALA A 179 -6.61 11.24 -16.20
CA ALA A 179 -5.51 10.46 -15.66
C ALA A 179 -6.00 9.17 -15.01
N HIS A 180 -5.21 8.11 -15.16
CA HIS A 180 -5.35 6.91 -14.33
C HIS A 180 -4.87 7.22 -12.92
N VAL A 181 -5.67 6.93 -11.90
CA VAL A 181 -5.30 7.17 -10.50
C VAL A 181 -5.16 5.84 -9.78
N PHE A 182 -3.95 5.57 -9.29
CA PHE A 182 -3.60 4.40 -8.49
C PHE A 182 -3.28 4.83 -7.05
N VAL A 183 -3.94 4.20 -6.09
CA VAL A 183 -3.72 4.44 -4.66
C VAL A 183 -3.24 3.14 -4.03
N ALA A 184 -2.00 3.12 -3.56
CA ALA A 184 -1.44 1.96 -2.87
C ALA A 184 -1.50 2.11 -1.35
N SER A 185 -1.92 1.04 -0.68
CA SER A 185 -1.95 0.97 0.78
C SER A 185 -1.69 -0.44 1.30
N SER A 186 -0.95 -0.54 2.39
CA SER A 186 -0.80 -1.79 3.15
C SER A 186 -1.76 -1.87 4.35
N ASP A 187 -2.48 -0.78 4.64
CA ASP A 187 -3.38 -0.72 5.78
C ASP A 187 -4.80 -1.12 5.36
N SER A 188 -5.18 -2.34 5.74
CA SER A 188 -6.52 -2.85 5.47
C SER A 188 -7.64 -2.09 6.20
N LEU A 189 -7.37 -1.40 7.32
CA LEU A 189 -8.39 -0.57 7.98
C LEU A 189 -8.68 0.69 7.18
N PHE A 190 -7.65 1.31 6.62
CA PHE A 190 -7.81 2.42 5.69
C PHE A 190 -8.63 2.00 4.47
N ILE A 191 -8.33 0.84 3.88
CA ILE A 191 -9.09 0.31 2.74
C ILE A 191 -10.54 0.01 3.12
N GLU A 192 -10.80 -0.54 4.30
CA GLU A 192 -12.16 -0.78 4.80
C GLU A 192 -12.95 0.52 4.97
N GLN A 193 -12.33 1.57 5.51
CA GLN A 193 -12.94 2.90 5.62
C GLN A 193 -13.32 3.44 4.24
N VAL A 194 -12.39 3.39 3.29
CA VAL A 194 -12.61 3.79 1.88
C VAL A 194 -13.74 2.96 1.25
N TYR A 195 -13.77 1.65 1.49
CA TYR A 195 -14.80 0.75 0.95
C TYR A 195 -16.19 1.08 1.50
N SER A 196 -16.28 1.50 2.76
CA SER A 196 -17.54 1.90 3.39
C SER A 196 -18.04 3.28 2.98
N GLU A 197 -17.24 4.05 2.24
CA GLU A 197 -17.52 5.44 1.91
C GLU A 197 -18.45 5.57 0.70
N ALA A 198 -19.68 6.04 0.91
CA ALA A 198 -20.73 6.06 -0.09
C ALA A 198 -20.39 6.90 -1.34
N MET A 199 -19.57 7.96 -1.18
CA MET A 199 -19.13 8.77 -2.33
C MET A 199 -18.23 8.00 -3.32
N LEU A 200 -17.62 6.90 -2.90
CA LEU A 200 -16.75 6.06 -3.72
C LEU A 200 -17.46 4.84 -4.29
N GLU A 201 -18.71 4.60 -3.90
CA GLU A 201 -19.53 3.50 -4.39
C GLU A 201 -19.66 3.54 -5.92
N GLY A 202 -19.20 2.48 -6.59
CA GLY A 202 -19.18 2.39 -8.06
C GLY A 202 -18.21 3.37 -8.74
N ARG A 203 -17.25 3.95 -8.01
CA ARG A 203 -16.21 4.87 -8.52
C ARG A 203 -14.79 4.36 -8.29
N CYS A 204 -14.66 3.24 -7.61
CA CYS A 204 -13.39 2.61 -7.28
C CYS A 204 -13.36 1.16 -7.74
N ARG A 205 -12.14 0.66 -7.97
CA ARG A 205 -11.85 -0.76 -8.12
C ARG A 205 -10.69 -1.13 -7.21
N TYR A 206 -10.62 -2.40 -6.85
CA TYR A 206 -9.65 -2.90 -5.87
C TYR A 206 -8.84 -4.03 -6.49
N LEU A 207 -7.52 -3.90 -6.45
CA LEU A 207 -6.55 -4.89 -6.90
C LEU A 207 -5.79 -5.40 -5.68
N LEU A 208 -6.07 -6.65 -5.27
CA LEU A 208 -5.36 -7.31 -4.19
C LEU A 208 -4.00 -7.81 -4.70
N VAL A 209 -2.92 -7.40 -4.02
CA VAL A 209 -1.56 -7.93 -4.18
C VAL A 209 -1.24 -8.73 -2.92
N ASP A 210 -1.52 -10.02 -3.00
CA ASP A 210 -1.36 -10.96 -1.89
C ASP A 210 0.01 -11.66 -1.93
N ASP A 211 0.29 -12.51 -0.95
CA ASP A 211 1.46 -13.39 -0.97
C ASP A 211 1.39 -14.38 -2.16
N PHE A 212 2.53 -14.94 -2.56
CA PHE A 212 2.58 -15.93 -3.63
C PHE A 212 1.83 -17.21 -3.27
N ASP A 213 1.25 -17.89 -4.26
CA ASP A 213 0.76 -19.24 -4.06
C ASP A 213 1.92 -20.25 -3.97
N CYS A 214 1.60 -21.49 -3.59
CA CYS A 214 2.60 -22.54 -3.40
C CYS A 214 3.42 -22.77 -4.68
N GLY A 215 2.76 -22.95 -5.83
CA GLY A 215 3.43 -23.17 -7.11
C GLY A 215 4.39 -22.03 -7.48
N THR A 216 3.89 -20.80 -7.40
CA THR A 216 4.69 -19.59 -7.64
C THR A 216 5.90 -19.51 -6.70
N THR A 217 5.72 -19.91 -5.44
CA THR A 217 6.80 -19.91 -4.45
C THR A 217 7.86 -20.95 -4.79
N MET A 218 7.45 -22.17 -5.18
CA MET A 218 8.39 -23.21 -5.58
C MET A 218 9.19 -22.79 -6.81
N ASP A 219 8.51 -22.28 -7.83
CA ASP A 219 9.13 -21.81 -9.06
C ASP A 219 10.10 -20.65 -8.78
N PHE A 220 9.75 -19.73 -7.88
CA PHE A 220 10.64 -18.64 -7.46
C PHE A 220 11.92 -19.17 -6.82
N LEU A 221 11.80 -20.12 -5.88
CA LEU A 221 12.93 -20.65 -5.13
C LEU A 221 13.85 -21.52 -6.00
N ASP A 222 13.30 -22.17 -7.03
CA ASP A 222 14.08 -22.92 -8.02
C ASP A 222 15.08 -22.03 -8.77
N GLU A 223 14.72 -20.78 -9.09
CA GLU A 223 15.63 -19.82 -9.73
C GLU A 223 16.86 -19.48 -8.87
N TYR A 224 16.75 -19.65 -7.55
CA TYR A 224 17.83 -19.37 -6.59
C TYR A 224 18.49 -20.65 -6.04
N GLY A 225 18.24 -21.80 -6.68
CA GLY A 225 18.93 -23.06 -6.40
C GLY A 225 18.55 -23.69 -5.06
N PHE A 226 17.32 -23.51 -4.60
CA PHE A 226 16.80 -24.24 -3.44
C PHE A 226 16.55 -25.71 -3.80
N THR A 227 16.92 -26.61 -2.91
CA THR A 227 16.55 -28.03 -2.98
C THR A 227 15.08 -28.23 -2.59
N ASP A 228 14.47 -29.36 -2.94
CA ASP A 228 13.08 -29.66 -2.58
C ASP A 228 12.83 -29.58 -1.07
N VAL A 229 13.77 -30.04 -0.25
CA VAL A 229 13.70 -29.96 1.23
C VAL A 229 13.75 -28.50 1.70
N GLU A 230 14.61 -27.67 1.13
CA GLU A 230 14.68 -26.25 1.49
C GLU A 230 13.44 -25.48 1.04
N LYS A 231 12.86 -25.85 -0.10
CA LYS A 231 11.58 -25.29 -0.58
C LYS A 231 10.43 -25.65 0.34
N GLU A 232 10.35 -26.90 0.79
CA GLU A 232 9.37 -27.32 1.80
C GLU A 232 9.53 -26.51 3.09
N VAL A 233 10.75 -26.37 3.61
CA VAL A 233 11.01 -25.55 4.80
C VAL A 233 10.60 -24.08 4.58
N ALA A 234 10.98 -23.49 3.45
CA ALA A 234 10.61 -22.11 3.13
C ALA A 234 9.09 -21.93 3.05
N TRP A 235 8.39 -22.87 2.38
CA TRP A 235 6.94 -22.83 2.28
C TRP A 235 6.27 -23.04 3.64
N ASP A 236 6.74 -24.00 4.44
CA ASP A 236 6.11 -24.33 5.70
C ASP A 236 6.19 -23.18 6.70
N TYR A 237 7.33 -22.49 6.78
CA TYR A 237 7.51 -21.37 7.70
C TYR A 237 7.05 -20.03 7.10
N CYS A 238 7.52 -19.69 5.92
CA CYS A 238 7.39 -18.34 5.35
C CYS A 238 6.20 -18.21 4.38
N GLY A 239 5.68 -19.33 3.87
CA GLY A 239 4.68 -19.35 2.81
C GLY A 239 5.18 -18.60 1.57
N GLY A 240 4.27 -17.95 0.86
CA GLY A 240 4.60 -17.14 -0.32
C GLY A 240 5.00 -15.70 -0.05
N LYS A 241 5.37 -15.34 1.19
CA LYS A 241 5.63 -13.95 1.56
C LYS A 241 6.93 -13.45 0.92
N PRO A 242 6.90 -12.49 -0.02
CA PRO A 242 8.11 -12.15 -0.80
C PRO A 242 9.30 -11.70 0.07
N ILE A 243 9.08 -10.90 1.11
CA ILE A 243 10.18 -10.42 1.97
C ILE A 243 10.87 -11.55 2.73
N TYR A 244 10.13 -12.57 3.17
CA TYR A 244 10.71 -13.70 3.90
C TYR A 244 11.47 -14.63 2.96
N LEU A 245 10.94 -14.86 1.76
CA LEU A 245 11.63 -15.62 0.72
C LEU A 245 12.94 -14.93 0.31
N VAL A 246 12.91 -13.61 0.14
CA VAL A 246 14.10 -12.77 -0.11
C VAL A 246 15.14 -12.93 1.02
N GLU A 247 14.71 -12.96 2.28
CA GLU A 247 15.61 -13.16 3.42
C GLU A 247 16.27 -14.55 3.39
N LEU A 248 15.49 -15.60 3.09
CA LEU A 248 16.02 -16.96 2.93
C LEU A 248 17.00 -17.07 1.75
N ILE A 249 16.72 -16.40 0.62
CA ILE A 249 17.61 -16.37 -0.55
C ILE A 249 18.95 -15.71 -0.22
N ASN A 250 18.93 -14.69 0.64
CA ASN A 250 20.14 -13.98 1.07
C ASN A 250 20.90 -14.70 2.20
N THR A 251 20.37 -15.81 2.71
CA THR A 251 20.99 -16.63 3.74
C THR A 251 21.95 -17.64 3.09
N GLU A 252 23.24 -17.53 3.40
CA GLU A 252 24.30 -18.36 2.78
C GLU A 252 24.33 -19.78 3.34
N GLU A 253 24.09 -19.96 4.64
CA GLU A 253 24.08 -21.26 5.31
C GLU A 253 22.87 -21.38 6.24
N ASN A 254 22.35 -22.60 6.36
CA ASN A 254 21.29 -22.99 7.30
C ASN A 254 19.98 -22.19 7.20
N ARG A 255 19.37 -22.18 6.01
CA ARG A 255 18.06 -21.52 5.75
C ARG A 255 16.95 -21.95 6.70
N LYS A 256 16.99 -23.19 7.21
CA LYS A 256 16.04 -23.68 8.22
C LYS A 256 16.17 -22.92 9.54
N GLU A 257 17.38 -22.79 10.07
CA GLU A 257 17.64 -22.01 11.29
C GLU A 257 17.19 -20.56 11.12
N LYS A 258 17.40 -19.96 9.93
CA LYS A 258 16.89 -18.61 9.64
C LYS A 258 15.35 -18.54 9.64
N ALA A 259 14.67 -19.55 9.09
CA ALA A 259 13.21 -19.62 9.13
C ALA A 259 12.68 -19.76 10.56
N GLU A 260 13.34 -20.58 11.39
CA GLU A 260 13.04 -20.75 12.81
C GLU A 260 13.30 -19.45 13.60
N GLU A 261 14.39 -18.73 13.32
CA GLU A 261 14.68 -17.41 13.89
C GLU A 261 13.56 -16.41 13.59
N MET A 262 13.12 -16.32 12.32
CA MET A 262 12.02 -15.45 11.93
C MET A 262 10.71 -15.80 12.65
N LEU A 263 10.42 -17.10 12.81
CA LEU A 263 9.25 -17.56 13.56
C LEU A 263 9.35 -17.19 15.03
N GLY A 264 10.50 -17.43 15.68
CA GLY A 264 10.74 -17.09 17.08
C GLY A 264 10.62 -15.59 17.37
N ILE A 265 11.15 -14.74 16.48
CA ILE A 265 10.95 -13.28 16.54
C ILE A 265 9.46 -12.96 16.50
N ARG A 266 8.70 -13.64 15.63
CA ARG A 266 7.28 -13.34 15.48
C ARG A 266 6.45 -13.81 16.66
N ILE A 267 6.74 -14.98 17.22
CA ILE A 267 6.15 -15.48 18.47
C ILE A 267 6.37 -14.45 19.58
N GLY A 268 7.61 -14.04 19.83
CA GLY A 268 7.92 -13.08 20.89
C GLY A 268 7.23 -11.71 20.72
N GLN A 269 6.99 -11.26 19.48
CA GLN A 269 6.22 -10.04 19.21
C GLN A 269 4.74 -10.19 19.59
N ILE A 270 4.13 -11.36 19.33
CA ILE A 270 2.74 -11.63 19.69
C ILE A 270 2.61 -11.81 21.20
N GLU A 271 3.52 -12.57 21.82
CA GLU A 271 3.57 -12.76 23.27
C GLU A 271 3.74 -11.43 24.01
N GLY A 272 4.66 -10.58 23.57
CA GLY A 272 4.87 -9.26 24.18
C GLY A 272 3.62 -8.38 24.09
N LEU A 273 2.87 -8.44 22.99
CA LEU A 273 1.60 -7.73 22.88
C LEU A 273 0.55 -8.27 23.86
N ILE A 274 0.51 -9.59 24.07
CA ILE A 274 -0.40 -10.24 25.03
C ILE A 274 0.00 -9.90 26.47
N GLU A 275 1.29 -9.87 26.78
CA GLU A 275 1.83 -9.45 28.08
C GLU A 275 1.46 -7.99 28.38
N ASP A 276 1.69 -7.08 27.43
CA ASP A 276 1.29 -5.68 27.53
C ASP A 276 -0.23 -5.53 27.72
N ALA A 277 -1.02 -6.35 27.01
CA ALA A 277 -2.47 -6.36 27.14
C ALA A 277 -2.94 -6.84 28.53
N ARG A 278 -2.24 -7.83 29.10
CA ARG A 278 -2.50 -8.36 30.46
C ARG A 278 -2.14 -7.35 31.54
N GLU A 279 -0.98 -6.70 31.44
CA GLU A 279 -0.47 -5.81 32.49
C GLU A 279 -1.09 -4.41 32.43
N PHE A 280 -1.24 -3.86 31.23
CA PHE A 280 -1.60 -2.44 31.03
C PHE A 280 -2.87 -2.22 30.21
N GLY A 281 -3.39 -3.28 29.58
CA GLY A 281 -4.39 -3.20 28.53
C GLY A 281 -3.78 -2.65 27.22
N TYR A 282 -4.08 -3.32 26.11
CA TYR A 282 -3.65 -2.87 24.79
C TYR A 282 -4.55 -1.73 24.32
N LYS A 283 -4.01 -0.51 24.37
CA LYS A 283 -4.75 0.74 24.15
C LYS A 283 -4.67 1.16 22.69
N LEU A 284 -5.85 1.37 22.11
CA LEU A 284 -6.03 1.76 20.72
C LEU A 284 -6.94 2.97 20.65
N SER A 285 -6.71 3.81 19.64
CA SER A 285 -7.63 4.90 19.30
C SER A 285 -8.40 4.56 18.03
N TYR A 286 -9.70 4.82 18.05
CA TYR A 286 -10.59 4.74 16.89
C TYR A 286 -11.48 6.00 16.89
N GLY A 287 -11.10 7.00 16.08
CA GLY A 287 -11.67 8.33 16.22
C GLY A 287 -11.36 8.93 17.59
N GLU A 288 -12.39 9.46 18.26
CA GLU A 288 -12.27 9.99 19.63
C GLU A 288 -12.34 8.89 20.71
N GLU A 289 -12.77 7.68 20.33
CA GLU A 289 -12.94 6.56 21.24
C GLU A 289 -11.60 5.91 21.61
N ARG A 290 -11.48 5.53 22.88
CA ARG A 290 -10.37 4.75 23.40
C ARG A 290 -10.83 3.32 23.62
N ILE A 291 -10.24 2.40 22.88
CA ILE A 291 -10.47 0.97 23.01
C ILE A 291 -9.32 0.41 23.85
N VAL A 292 -9.65 -0.41 24.84
CA VAL A 292 -8.68 -1.16 25.63
C VAL A 292 -9.02 -2.63 25.48
N LEU A 293 -8.08 -3.42 24.97
CA LEU A 293 -8.19 -4.87 24.87
C LEU A 293 -7.36 -5.50 25.99
N ASP A 294 -7.95 -6.45 26.70
CA ASP A 294 -7.20 -7.34 27.58
C ASP A 294 -6.70 -8.57 26.80
N ASP A 295 -5.83 -9.34 27.44
CA ASP A 295 -5.25 -10.56 26.88
C ASP A 295 -6.29 -11.64 26.59
N ALA A 296 -7.30 -11.80 27.47
CA ALA A 296 -8.35 -12.81 27.30
C ALA A 296 -9.16 -12.60 26.00
N HIS A 297 -9.50 -11.35 25.65
CA HIS A 297 -10.17 -11.03 24.39
C HIS A 297 -9.28 -11.31 23.17
N ILE A 298 -7.98 -11.04 23.28
CA ILE A 298 -7.00 -11.29 22.21
C ILE A 298 -6.84 -12.78 21.99
N LEU A 299 -6.50 -13.55 23.03
CA LEU A 299 -6.31 -15.00 22.98
C LEU A 299 -7.54 -15.70 22.43
N LYS A 300 -8.74 -15.38 22.95
CA LYS A 300 -9.99 -15.95 22.44
C LYS A 300 -10.20 -15.71 20.94
N SER A 301 -9.78 -14.56 20.44
CA SER A 301 -9.92 -14.22 19.01
C SER A 301 -8.85 -14.90 18.15
N LEU A 302 -7.65 -15.12 18.69
CA LEU A 302 -6.59 -15.87 18.03
C LEU A 302 -6.89 -17.36 17.94
N GLU A 303 -7.65 -17.91 18.90
CA GLU A 303 -8.12 -19.31 18.89
C GLU A 303 -8.94 -19.67 17.66
N GLU A 304 -9.64 -18.71 17.05
CA GLU A 304 -10.38 -18.94 15.80
C GLU A 304 -9.47 -19.37 14.63
N PHE A 305 -8.15 -19.12 14.72
CA PHE A 305 -7.14 -19.50 13.72
C PHE A 305 -6.41 -20.82 14.03
N ARG A 306 -6.82 -21.54 15.08
CA ARG A 306 -6.22 -22.84 15.46
C ARG A 306 -6.20 -23.81 14.29
N ASP A 307 -7.36 -23.99 13.66
CA ASP A 307 -7.56 -24.94 12.55
C ASP A 307 -7.92 -24.24 11.22
N LEU A 308 -8.03 -22.91 11.23
CA LEU A 308 -8.46 -22.11 10.07
C LEU A 308 -7.37 -21.11 9.67
N ASP A 309 -7.13 -20.99 8.38
CA ASP A 309 -6.18 -20.01 7.83
C ASP A 309 -6.82 -18.62 7.65
N TYR A 310 -8.15 -18.57 7.59
CA TYR A 310 -8.95 -17.35 7.52
C TYR A 310 -10.35 -17.58 8.09
N ILE A 311 -10.99 -16.49 8.49
CA ILE A 311 -12.36 -16.46 9.04
C ILE A 311 -13.16 -15.32 8.41
N LYS A 312 -14.48 -15.30 8.58
CA LYS A 312 -15.27 -14.15 8.09
C LYS A 312 -14.99 -12.92 8.94
N ALA A 313 -14.95 -11.75 8.33
CA ALA A 313 -14.67 -10.50 9.04
C ALA A 313 -15.70 -10.15 10.13
N SER A 314 -16.89 -10.74 10.07
CA SER A 314 -17.97 -10.61 11.05
C SER A 314 -17.81 -11.52 12.28
N GLU A 315 -16.93 -12.52 12.22
CA GLU A 315 -16.73 -13.49 13.31
C GLU A 315 -15.85 -12.91 14.43
N LEU A 316 -15.06 -11.88 14.13
CA LEU A 316 -14.33 -11.11 15.14
C LEU A 316 -15.07 -9.84 15.54
N SER A 317 -15.02 -9.54 16.84
CA SER A 317 -15.50 -8.25 17.36
C SER A 317 -14.72 -7.10 16.74
N LYS A 318 -15.40 -5.96 16.50
CA LYS A 318 -14.77 -4.79 15.87
C LYS A 318 -13.55 -4.28 16.64
N SER A 319 -13.60 -4.29 17.97
CA SER A 319 -12.50 -3.84 18.83
C SER A 319 -11.26 -4.71 18.67
N VAL A 320 -11.40 -6.04 18.73
CA VAL A 320 -10.28 -6.96 18.57
C VAL A 320 -9.73 -6.94 17.15
N LYS A 321 -10.61 -6.92 16.15
CA LYS A 321 -10.23 -6.74 14.74
C LYS A 321 -9.35 -5.51 14.54
N LEU A 322 -9.76 -4.35 15.06
CA LEU A 322 -8.99 -3.12 14.97
C LEU A 322 -7.61 -3.26 15.64
N GLY A 323 -7.56 -3.89 16.82
CA GLY A 323 -6.32 -4.08 17.55
C GLY A 323 -5.32 -4.97 16.85
N LEU A 324 -5.75 -6.16 16.43
CA LEU A 324 -4.86 -7.14 15.80
C LEU A 324 -4.41 -6.72 14.40
N ILE A 325 -5.22 -5.94 13.67
CA ILE A 325 -4.78 -5.36 12.40
C ILE A 325 -3.76 -4.23 12.63
N LYS A 326 -3.99 -3.33 13.60
CA LYS A 326 -3.02 -2.27 13.96
C LYS A 326 -1.70 -2.83 14.48
N ALA A 327 -1.74 -3.98 15.16
CA ALA A 327 -0.56 -4.73 15.58
C ALA A 327 0.17 -5.45 14.43
N ASN A 328 -0.34 -5.36 13.20
CA ASN A 328 0.14 -6.12 12.04
C ASN A 328 0.14 -7.64 12.30
N ILE A 329 -0.81 -8.17 13.06
CA ILE A 329 -1.00 -9.63 13.27
C ILE A 329 -1.99 -10.16 12.23
N LEU A 330 -3.10 -9.47 12.06
CA LEU A 330 -4.15 -9.83 11.11
C LEU A 330 -4.22 -8.83 9.94
N PHE A 331 -4.78 -9.30 8.84
CA PHE A 331 -5.07 -8.54 7.63
C PHE A 331 -6.54 -8.74 7.26
N LEU A 332 -7.23 -7.65 6.93
CA LEU A 332 -8.60 -7.66 6.44
C LEU A 332 -8.62 -7.53 4.91
N ASP A 333 -9.19 -8.52 4.22
CA ASP A 333 -9.55 -8.37 2.81
C ASP A 333 -10.96 -7.77 2.75
N SER A 334 -11.05 -6.44 2.63
CA SER A 334 -12.30 -5.69 2.59
C SER A 334 -13.23 -6.09 1.44
N VAL A 335 -12.67 -6.55 0.31
CA VAL A 335 -13.47 -6.95 -0.85
C VAL A 335 -14.12 -8.31 -0.60
N LYS A 336 -13.37 -9.26 -0.05
CA LYS A 336 -13.88 -10.60 0.27
C LYS A 336 -14.56 -10.70 1.63
N GLN A 337 -14.44 -9.67 2.46
CA GLN A 337 -14.93 -9.64 3.84
C GLN A 337 -14.42 -10.82 4.69
N ILE A 338 -13.13 -11.11 4.56
CA ILE A 338 -12.43 -12.14 5.34
C ILE A 338 -11.25 -11.54 6.11
N ILE A 339 -10.91 -12.15 7.24
CA ILE A 339 -9.73 -11.83 8.02
C ILE A 339 -8.82 -13.05 8.04
N LYS A 340 -7.52 -12.80 7.86
CA LYS A 340 -6.48 -13.82 7.91
C LYS A 340 -5.24 -13.25 8.61
N PRO A 341 -4.31 -14.10 9.08
CA PRO A 341 -3.00 -13.63 9.51
C PRO A 341 -2.26 -12.89 8.38
N GLN A 342 -1.37 -11.96 8.73
CA GLN A 342 -0.62 -11.14 7.77
C GLN A 342 0.31 -11.95 6.84
N SER A 343 0.66 -13.17 7.26
CA SER A 343 1.43 -14.14 6.50
C SER A 343 1.25 -15.54 7.09
N ARG A 344 1.81 -16.55 6.43
CA ARG A 344 1.90 -17.90 7.00
C ARG A 344 2.74 -17.95 8.28
N LEU A 345 3.80 -17.13 8.36
CA LEU A 345 4.64 -17.00 9.55
C LEU A 345 3.83 -16.47 10.75
N ASP A 346 2.95 -15.50 10.50
CA ASP A 346 2.01 -15.00 11.52
C ASP A 346 1.05 -16.08 11.98
N LEU A 347 0.50 -16.88 11.05
CA LEU A 347 -0.40 -17.98 11.39
C LEU A 347 0.28 -19.02 12.29
N LEU A 348 1.51 -19.40 11.96
CA LEU A 348 2.29 -20.32 12.79
C LEU A 348 2.57 -19.73 14.18
N ALA A 349 3.01 -18.47 14.24
CA ALA A 349 3.28 -17.80 15.50
C ALA A 349 2.03 -17.71 16.38
N ILE A 350 0.86 -17.43 15.79
CA ILE A 350 -0.42 -17.47 16.49
C ILE A 350 -0.68 -18.86 17.08
N ARG A 351 -0.49 -19.93 16.29
CA ARG A 351 -0.75 -21.31 16.71
C ARG A 351 0.16 -21.78 17.84
N GLU A 352 1.43 -21.38 17.83
CA GLU A 352 2.36 -21.65 18.93
C GLU A 352 1.94 -20.92 20.21
N VAL A 353 1.63 -19.61 20.10
CA VAL A 353 1.21 -18.80 21.25
C VAL A 353 -0.06 -19.31 21.93
N ILE A 354 -1.06 -19.76 21.16
CA ILE A 354 -2.30 -20.31 21.73
C ILE A 354 -2.12 -21.73 22.30
N ALA A 355 -1.10 -22.47 21.87
CA ALA A 355 -0.81 -23.80 22.40
C ALA A 355 -0.16 -23.72 23.79
N ASP A 356 0.60 -22.65 24.05
CA ASP A 356 1.29 -22.38 25.31
C ASP A 356 0.45 -21.57 26.33
N ALA A 357 -0.67 -20.98 25.89
CA ALA A 357 -1.61 -20.19 26.71
C ALA A 357 -2.63 -21.06 27.47
#